data_AF-A0A3D8VGC2-F1
#
_entry.id   AF-A0A3D8VGC2-F1
#
_cell.length_a   1.000
_cell.length_b   1.000
_cell.length_c   1.000
_cell.angle_alpha   90.00
_cell.angle_beta   90.00
_cell.angle_gamma   90.00
#
_symmetry.space_group_name_H-M   'P 1'
#
loop_
_entity.id
_entity.type
_entity.pdbx_description
1 polymer ?
#
loop_
_entity_poly.entity_id
_entity_poly.type
_entity_poly.pdbx_seq_one_letter_code
_entity_poly.pdbx_strand_id
1 'polypeptide(L)'
;MEIRGIDPYDYTLMPGTRLCQYNMEQQANILSDYYLVAIVGGIARRELYGKKYMHAPNIRQLLENALADFLLNPRSIGNLPPLTQ
;
A
#
# COMPACT_ATOMS: atom_id res chain seq x y z
N MET A 1 -2.70 19.57 -13.84
CA MET A 1 -2.31 19.09 -12.49
C MET A 1 -0.96 18.43 -12.64
N GLU A 2 0.12 19.11 -12.26
CA GLU A 2 1.46 18.55 -12.32
C GLU A 2 1.58 17.43 -11.28
N ILE A 3 1.99 16.24 -11.70
CA ILE A 3 2.48 15.21 -10.79
C ILE A 3 3.81 15.74 -10.22
N ARG A 4 3.72 16.54 -9.16
CA ARG A 4 4.90 17.03 -8.44
C ARG A 4 5.49 15.89 -7.65
N GLY A 5 6.58 15.31 -8.16
CA GLY A 5 7.71 14.84 -7.36
C GLY A 5 7.47 13.76 -6.32
N ILE A 6 6.60 12.78 -6.57
CA ILE A 6 6.59 11.52 -5.81
C ILE A 6 6.77 10.42 -6.85
N ASP A 7 7.88 9.69 -6.75
CA ASP A 7 8.15 8.51 -7.56
C ASP A 7 6.87 7.64 -7.61
N PRO A 8 6.33 7.33 -8.80
CA PRO A 8 5.08 6.58 -8.92
C PRO A 8 5.15 5.21 -8.24
N TYR A 9 6.35 4.72 -7.94
CA TYR A 9 6.58 3.47 -7.23
C TYR A 9 6.78 3.64 -5.72
N ASP A 10 7.16 4.84 -5.25
CA ASP A 10 7.36 5.11 -3.83
C ASP A 10 6.05 5.57 -3.16
N TYR A 11 5.50 4.70 -2.31
CA TYR A 11 4.31 5.01 -1.52
C TYR A 11 4.69 5.35 -0.08
N THR A 12 3.91 6.21 0.57
CA THR A 12 4.03 6.47 2.01
C THR A 12 2.74 6.07 2.71
N LEU A 13 2.81 5.15 3.65
CA LEU A 13 1.70 4.77 4.52
C LEU A 13 1.46 5.90 5.53
N MET A 14 0.35 6.61 5.37
CA MET A 14 -0.05 7.69 6.28
C MET A 14 -1.19 7.21 7.19
N PRO A 15 -1.26 7.68 8.44
CA PRO A 15 -2.44 7.43 9.27
C PRO A 15 -3.71 7.92 8.58
N GLY A 16 -4.74 7.06 8.57
CA GLY A 16 -6.04 7.40 8.00
C GLY A 16 -6.14 7.28 6.48
N THR A 17 -5.06 6.97 5.76
CA THR A 17 -5.17 6.71 4.32
C THR A 17 -5.73 5.33 4.01
N ARG A 18 -6.37 5.21 2.86
CA ARG A 18 -6.93 3.99 2.29
C ARG A 18 -6.32 3.70 0.93
N LEU A 19 -6.40 2.45 0.49
CA LEU A 19 -5.84 1.96 -0.77
C LEU A 19 -6.23 2.84 -1.98
N CYS A 20 -7.48 3.29 -2.05
CA CYS A 20 -7.98 4.16 -3.12
C CYS A 20 -7.33 5.54 -3.20
N GLN A 21 -6.62 5.99 -2.16
CA GLN A 21 -5.90 7.25 -2.19
C GLN A 21 -4.50 7.14 -2.81
N TYR A 22 -4.08 5.92 -3.15
CA TYR A 22 -2.86 5.62 -3.89
C TYR A 22 -3.15 5.42 -5.37
N ASN A 23 -2.20 5.75 -6.24
CA ASN A 23 -2.31 5.44 -7.66
C ASN A 23 -2.21 3.91 -7.91
N MET A 24 -2.57 3.43 -9.09
CA MET A 24 -2.60 1.99 -9.40
C MET A 24 -1.26 1.26 -9.15
N GLU A 25 -0.12 1.89 -9.46
CA GLU A 25 1.21 1.30 -9.24
C GLU A 25 1.54 1.19 -7.75
N GLN A 26 1.25 2.25 -6.99
CA GLN A 26 1.40 2.25 -5.54
C GLN A 26 0.47 1.21 -4.88
N GLN A 27 -0.76 1.06 -5.39
CA GLN A 27 -1.68 0.03 -4.90
C GLN A 27 -1.12 -1.38 -5.11
N ALA A 28 -0.53 -1.66 -6.28
CA ALA A 28 0.12 -2.94 -6.56
C ALA A 28 1.29 -3.20 -5.60
N ASN A 29 2.14 -2.19 -5.35
CA ASN A 29 3.26 -2.28 -4.41
C ASN A 29 2.78 -2.55 -2.98
N ILE A 30 1.73 -1.85 -2.51
CA ILE A 30 1.16 -2.05 -1.17
C ILE A 30 0.60 -3.47 -1.00
N LEU A 31 -0.11 -4.00 -2.00
CA LEU A 31 -0.66 -5.37 -1.96
C LEU A 31 0.45 -6.42 -1.95
N SER A 32 1.49 -6.24 -2.77
CA SER A 32 2.65 -7.13 -2.79
C SER A 32 3.34 -7.15 -1.43
N ASP A 33 3.62 -5.98 -0.86
CA ASP A 33 4.29 -5.85 0.44
C ASP A 33 3.43 -6.43 1.58
N TYR A 34 2.09 -6.27 1.52
CA TYR A 34 1.18 -6.93 2.46
C TYR A 34 1.30 -8.46 2.39
N TYR A 35 1.34 -9.04 1.19
CA TYR A 35 1.47 -10.49 1.05
C TYR A 35 2.81 -10.99 1.62
N LEU A 36 3.91 -10.30 1.34
CA LEU A 36 5.24 -10.64 1.85
C LEU A 36 5.31 -10.54 3.39
N VAL A 37 4.67 -9.54 3.98
CA VAL A 37 4.69 -9.30 5.43
C VAL A 37 3.70 -10.19 6.18
N ALA A 38 2.44 -10.22 5.75
CA ALA A 38 1.34 -10.82 6.52
C ALA A 38 1.14 -12.31 6.21
N ILE A 39 1.44 -12.75 4.98
CA ILE A 39 1.17 -14.14 4.55
C ILE A 39 2.44 -14.97 4.51
N VAL A 40 3.53 -14.46 3.92
CA VAL A 40 4.82 -15.18 3.83
C VAL A 40 5.59 -15.16 5.16
N GLY A 41 5.23 -14.28 6.10
CA GLY A 41 5.82 -14.27 7.44
C GLY A 41 7.13 -13.49 7.54
N GLY A 42 7.36 -12.49 6.68
CA GLY A 42 8.41 -11.49 6.88
C GLY A 42 9.85 -11.90 6.54
N ILE A 43 10.09 -13.15 6.12
CA ILE A 43 11.40 -13.61 5.61
C ILE A 43 11.82 -12.77 4.39
N ALA A 44 10.84 -12.25 3.64
CA ALA A 44 11.03 -11.43 2.45
C ALA A 44 11.01 -9.91 2.71
N ARG A 45 11.24 -9.42 3.95
CA ARG A 45 11.27 -7.96 4.24
C ARG A 45 12.31 -7.18 3.43
N ARG A 46 13.35 -7.86 2.92
CA ARG A 46 14.34 -7.26 2.00
C ARG A 46 13.80 -7.01 0.60
N GLU A 47 12.73 -7.73 0.23
CA GLU A 47 12.11 -7.68 -1.09
C GLU A 47 10.98 -6.64 -1.20
N LEU A 48 10.62 -5.98 -0.08
CA LEU A 48 9.57 -4.95 -0.07
C LEU A 48 9.83 -3.86 -1.11
N TYR A 49 8.79 -3.42 -1.82
CA TYR A 49 8.87 -2.24 -2.66
C TYR A 49 9.09 -0.99 -1.81
N GLY A 50 8.39 -0.89 -0.67
CA GLY A 50 8.59 0.17 0.31
C GLY A 50 9.84 -0.06 1.16
N LYS A 51 11.05 0.04 0.58
CA LYS A 51 12.33 -0.27 1.26
C LYS A 51 12.51 0.48 2.58
N LYS A 52 11.97 1.70 2.71
CA LYS A 52 11.95 2.49 3.96
C LYS A 52 11.24 1.80 5.13
N TYR A 53 10.40 0.80 4.87
CA TYR A 53 9.65 0.04 5.87
C TYR A 53 10.29 -1.31 6.24
N MET A 54 11.42 -1.69 5.65
CA MET A 54 12.03 -3.02 5.89
C MET A 54 12.31 -3.31 7.37
N HIS A 55 12.68 -2.27 8.13
CA HIS A 55 12.96 -2.35 9.57
C HIS A 55 11.81 -1.86 10.45
N ALA A 56 10.67 -1.44 9.87
CA ALA A 56 9.54 -0.96 10.64
C ALA A 56 8.87 -2.13 11.39
N PRO A 57 8.83 -2.10 12.74
CA PRO A 57 8.24 -3.19 13.52
C PRO A 57 6.73 -3.29 13.32
N ASN A 58 6.07 -2.17 13.04
CA ASN A 58 4.62 -2.04 12.86
C ASN A 58 4.17 -2.07 11.39
N ILE A 59 5.04 -2.46 10.43
CA ILE A 59 4.70 -2.44 9.00
C ILE A 59 3.44 -3.23 8.66
N ARG A 60 3.23 -4.37 9.32
CA ARG A 60 2.00 -5.15 9.16
C ARG A 60 0.75 -4.33 9.46
N GLN A 61 0.74 -3.65 10.60
CA GLN A 61 -0.38 -2.82 11.02
C GLN A 61 -0.59 -1.63 10.07
N LEU A 62 0.49 -1.03 9.57
CA LEU A 62 0.41 0.07 8.61
C LEU A 62 -0.21 -0.39 7.28
N LEU A 63 0.16 -1.57 6.79
CA LEU A 63 -0.39 -2.16 5.57
C LEU A 63 -1.86 -2.57 5.77
N GLU A 64 -2.19 -3.22 6.89
CA GLU A 64 -3.58 -3.58 7.24
C GLU A 64 -4.48 -2.35 7.33
N ASN A 65 -3.99 -1.23 7.87
CA ASN A 65 -4.73 0.03 7.92
C ASN A 65 -4.99 0.61 6.52
N ALA A 66 -3.98 0.62 5.65
CA ALA A 66 -4.14 1.10 4.27
C ALA A 66 -5.10 0.21 3.47
N LEU A 67 -5.07 -1.10 3.73
CA LEU A 67 -5.88 -2.11 3.05
C LEU A 67 -7.21 -2.41 3.74
N ALA A 68 -7.59 -1.70 4.81
CA ALA A 68 -8.73 -2.07 5.66
C ALA A 68 -10.02 -2.34 4.86
N ASP A 69 -10.38 -1.43 3.95
CA ASP A 69 -11.58 -1.54 3.13
C ASP A 69 -11.45 -2.62 2.04
N PHE A 70 -10.24 -2.78 1.49
CA PHE A 70 -9.94 -3.82 0.50
C PHE A 70 -10.02 -5.22 1.10
N LEU A 71 -9.48 -5.42 2.31
CA LEU A 71 -9.54 -6.70 3.02
C LEU A 71 -10.96 -7.07 3.43
N LEU A 72 -11.82 -6.08 3.70
CA LEU A 72 -13.23 -6.31 3.98
C LEU A 72 -14.00 -6.68 2.71
N ASN A 73 -13.77 -5.98 1.59
CA ASN A 73 -14.43 -6.24 0.32
C ASN A 73 -13.52 -5.93 -0.88
N PRO A 74 -12.74 -6.91 -1.37
CA PRO A 74 -11.79 -6.68 -2.46
C PRO A 74 -12.47 -6.41 -3.80
N ARG A 75 -13.76 -6.75 -3.94
CA ARG A 75 -14.55 -6.51 -5.15
C ARG A 75 -15.13 -5.09 -5.21
N SER A 76 -14.95 -4.28 -4.17
CA SER A 76 -15.47 -2.91 -4.13
C SER A 76 -14.74 -2.03 -5.15
N ILE A 77 -15.53 -1.34 -6.00
CA ILE A 77 -14.99 -0.30 -6.88
C ILE A 77 -14.37 0.86 -6.10
N GLY A 78 -14.77 1.04 -4.83
CA GLY A 78 -14.20 2.04 -3.92
C GLY A 78 -12.74 1.80 -3.54
N ASN A 79 -12.15 0.66 -3.93
CA ASN A 79 -10.71 0.41 -3.79
C ASN A 79 -9.88 1.02 -4.91
N LEU A 80 -10.50 1.32 -6.07
CA LEU A 80 -9.81 1.93 -7.19
C LEU A 80 -9.46 3.39 -6.88
N PRO A 81 -8.40 3.94 -7.48
CA PRO A 81 -8.14 5.36 -7.40
C PRO A 81 -9.37 6.14 -7.89
N PRO A 82 -9.73 7.27 -7.25
CA PRO A 82 -10.79 8.10 -7.75
C PRO A 82 -10.48 8.47 -9.20
N LEU A 83 -11.43 8.21 -10.10
CA LEU A 83 -11.40 8.78 -11.44
C LEU A 83 -11.38 10.29 -11.25
N THR A 84 -10.26 10.94 -11.53
CA THR A 84 -10.16 12.41 -11.48
C THR A 84 -11.27 13.00 -12.35
N GLN A 85 -12.13 13.83 -11.74
CA GLN A 85 -12.89 14.86 -12.44
C GLN A 85 -11.94 15.98 -12.86
#